data_AF-A0A2G6KHK2-F1
#
_entry.id   AF-A0A2G6KHK2-F1
#
_cell.length_a   1.000
_cell.length_b   1.000
_cell.length_c   1.000
_cell.angle_alpha   90.00
_cell.angle_beta   90.00
_cell.angle_gamma   90.00
#
_symmetry.space_group_name_H-M   'P 1'
#
loop_
_entity.id
_entity.type
_entity.pdbx_description
1 polymer ?
#
loop_
_entity_poly.entity_id
_entity_poly.type
_entity_poly.pdbx_seq_one_letter_code
_entity_poly.pdbx_strand_id
1 'polypeptide(L)'
;TDESYAVASQRYQSPGPVANRHWYYLGSAVFMYGNWQLCTFIGIVTGTRFEALADWGLEFAMVVTFIGIVVPLLVTMPMMLCAVVAGTVSLALRDLPNQLGLMVGALAGMLVGLAARRLS
;
A
#
# COMPACT_ATOMS: atom_id res chain seq x y z
N THR A 1 -10.79 9.63 0.07
CA THR A 1 -9.79 8.57 -0.20
C THR A 1 -9.98 8.14 -1.65
N ASP A 2 -8.96 7.56 -2.28
CA ASP A 2 -9.04 7.17 -3.68
C ASP A 2 -10.13 6.13 -3.93
N GLU A 3 -10.36 5.22 -2.98
CA GLU A 3 -11.48 4.26 -3.00
C GLU A 3 -12.86 4.94 -2.95
N SER A 4 -13.05 5.90 -2.04
CA SER A 4 -14.32 6.66 -1.99
C SER A 4 -14.52 7.52 -3.25
N TYR A 5 -13.43 8.02 -3.85
CA TYR A 5 -13.48 8.73 -5.12
C TYR A 5 -13.83 7.80 -6.28
N ALA A 6 -13.21 6.62 -6.39
CA ALA A 6 -13.50 5.65 -7.44
C ALA A 6 -14.98 5.26 -7.42
N VAL A 7 -15.52 4.90 -6.26
CA VAL A 7 -16.94 4.53 -6.06
C VAL A 7 -17.88 5.71 -6.37
N ALA A 8 -17.55 6.91 -5.91
CA ALA A 8 -18.39 8.08 -6.17
C ALA A 8 -18.33 8.56 -7.63
N SER A 9 -17.16 8.51 -8.27
CA SER A 9 -16.94 9.00 -9.63
C SER A 9 -17.80 8.27 -10.65
N GLN A 10 -17.99 6.95 -10.49
CA GLN A 10 -18.86 6.15 -11.34
C GLN A 10 -20.31 6.65 -11.27
N ARG A 11 -20.78 7.02 -10.07
CA ARG A 11 -22.13 7.57 -9.85
C ARG A 11 -22.27 9.00 -10.36
N TYR A 12 -21.19 9.79 -10.34
CA TYR A 12 -21.12 11.13 -10.90
C TYR A 12 -21.06 11.15 -12.44
N GLN A 13 -20.65 10.07 -13.09
CA GLN A 13 -20.65 9.95 -14.56
C GLN A 13 -22.00 9.47 -15.13
N SER A 14 -22.91 8.97 -14.29
CA SER A 14 -24.23 8.49 -14.75
C SER A 14 -25.15 9.64 -15.20
N PRO A 15 -25.96 9.50 -16.26
CA PRO A 15 -26.97 10.48 -16.66
C PRO A 15 -28.05 10.65 -15.58
N GLY A 16 -28.50 11.89 -15.33
CA GLY A 16 -29.57 12.21 -14.39
C GLY A 16 -29.29 13.43 -13.50
N PRO A 17 -30.24 13.86 -12.66
CA PRO A 17 -30.10 15.06 -11.83
C PRO A 17 -28.81 15.06 -10.99
N VAL A 18 -28.14 16.21 -10.94
CA VAL A 18 -26.90 16.44 -10.16
C VAL A 18 -27.18 16.72 -8.68
N ALA A 19 -28.43 17.05 -8.35
CA ALA A 19 -28.86 17.23 -6.97
C ALA A 19 -28.58 15.97 -6.15
N ASN A 20 -28.01 16.14 -4.95
CA ASN A 20 -27.71 15.11 -3.95
C ASN A 20 -26.51 14.18 -4.22
N ARG A 21 -25.75 14.32 -5.31
CA ARG A 21 -24.56 13.47 -5.54
C ARG A 21 -23.45 13.67 -4.48
N HIS A 22 -23.38 14.85 -3.86
CA HIS A 22 -22.47 15.13 -2.76
C HIS A 22 -22.79 14.30 -1.50
N TRP A 23 -24.06 13.98 -1.25
CA TRP A 23 -24.46 13.08 -0.16
C TRP A 23 -24.03 11.64 -0.42
N TYR A 24 -23.98 11.21 -1.69
CA TYR A 24 -23.45 9.89 -2.05
C TYR A 24 -21.93 9.81 -1.79
N TYR A 25 -21.18 10.83 -2.18
CA TYR A 25 -19.75 10.92 -1.85
C TYR A 25 -19.53 10.98 -0.33
N LEU A 26 -20.33 11.77 0.39
CA LEU A 26 -20.26 11.85 1.85
C LEU A 26 -20.53 10.49 2.50
N GLY A 27 -21.55 9.76 2.05
CA GLY A 27 -21.84 8.41 2.54
C GLY A 27 -20.69 7.44 2.29
N SER A 28 -20.10 7.46 1.09
CA SER A 28 -18.92 6.65 0.77
C SER A 28 -17.72 7.00 1.65
N ALA A 29 -17.46 8.29 1.86
CA ALA A 29 -16.37 8.76 2.70
C ALA A 29 -16.59 8.39 4.18
N VAL A 30 -17.80 8.56 4.70
CA VAL A 30 -18.15 8.23 6.10
C VAL A 30 -18.05 6.73 6.34
N PHE A 31 -18.55 5.90 5.43
CA PHE A 31 -18.46 4.44 5.58
C PHE A 31 -17.01 3.96 5.54
N MET A 32 -16.22 4.47 4.59
CA MET A 32 -14.79 4.19 4.48
C MET A 32 -14.04 4.59 5.75
N TYR A 33 -14.24 5.82 6.22
CA TYR A 33 -13.57 6.33 7.41
C TYR A 33 -14.03 5.62 8.68
N GLY A 34 -15.33 5.30 8.79
CA GLY A 34 -15.89 4.53 9.89
C GLY A 34 -15.31 3.11 9.96
N ASN A 35 -15.19 2.43 8.81
CA ASN A 35 -14.53 1.13 8.74
C ASN A 35 -13.06 1.22 9.17
N TRP A 36 -12.34 2.24 8.69
CA TRP A 36 -10.95 2.47 9.09
C TRP A 36 -10.80 2.72 10.61
N GLN A 37 -11.66 3.55 11.19
CA GLN A 37 -11.69 3.81 12.64
C GLN A 37 -12.01 2.54 13.43
N LEU A 38 -12.98 1.73 12.96
CA LEU A 38 -13.33 0.46 13.60
C LEU A 38 -12.15 -0.51 13.61
N CYS A 39 -11.51 -0.73 12.46
CA CYS A 39 -10.33 -1.60 12.37
C CYS A 39 -9.18 -1.08 13.25
N THR A 40 -8.94 0.23 13.27
CA THR A 40 -7.92 0.85 14.12
C THR A 40 -8.22 0.66 15.61
N PHE A 41 -9.47 0.88 16.01
CA PHE A 41 -9.91 0.68 17.38
C PHE A 41 -9.76 -0.79 17.80
N ILE A 42 -10.19 -1.73 16.96
CA ILE A 42 -9.99 -3.16 17.20
C ILE A 42 -8.50 -3.48 17.35
N GLY A 43 -7.65 -2.96 16.46
CA GLY A 43 -6.20 -3.16 16.52
C GLY A 43 -5.59 -2.64 17.83
N ILE A 44 -5.96 -1.43 18.26
CA ILE A 44 -5.47 -0.83 19.52
C ILE A 44 -5.95 -1.64 20.74
N VAL A 45 -7.25 -1.97 20.81
CA VAL A 45 -7.82 -2.69 21.96
C VAL A 45 -7.24 -4.10 22.05
N THR A 46 -7.09 -4.77 20.91
CA THR A 46 -6.59 -6.15 20.86
C THR A 46 -5.09 -6.14 21.19
N GLY A 47 -4.30 -5.25 20.58
CA GLY A 47 -2.87 -5.11 20.83
C GLY A 47 -2.49 -4.68 22.25
N THR A 48 -3.36 -3.95 22.96
CA THR A 48 -3.12 -3.55 24.36
C THR A 48 -3.58 -4.58 25.40
N ARG A 49 -4.44 -5.53 25.02
CA ARG A 49 -5.01 -6.53 25.95
C ARG A 49 -4.43 -7.93 25.83
N PHE A 50 -3.84 -8.28 24.70
CA PHE A 50 -3.31 -9.62 24.46
C PHE A 50 -1.83 -9.53 24.08
N GLU A 51 -0.93 -9.63 25.06
CA GLU A 51 0.52 -9.69 24.82
C GLU A 51 0.91 -10.86 23.90
N ALA A 52 0.14 -11.96 23.94
CA ALA A 52 0.32 -13.11 23.06
C ALA A 52 0.12 -12.82 21.56
N LEU A 53 -0.51 -11.71 21.16
CA LEU A 53 -0.66 -11.34 19.74
C LEU A 53 0.68 -11.13 19.04
N ALA A 54 1.71 -10.72 19.77
CA ALA A 54 3.06 -10.60 19.24
C ALA A 54 3.54 -11.96 18.66
N ASP A 55 3.15 -13.07 19.29
CA ASP A 55 3.53 -14.42 18.87
C ASP A 55 2.62 -15.01 17.77
N TRP A 56 1.52 -14.33 17.42
CA TRP A 56 0.56 -14.82 16.40
C TRP A 56 1.04 -14.59 14.97
N GLY A 57 2.26 -14.09 14.79
CA GLY A 57 2.84 -13.86 13.47
C GLY A 57 2.13 -12.75 12.68
N LEU A 58 1.54 -11.77 13.36
CA LEU A 58 0.89 -10.62 12.70
C LEU A 58 1.87 -9.82 11.83
N GLU A 59 3.13 -9.70 12.26
CA GLU A 59 4.20 -9.11 11.45
C GLU A 59 4.44 -9.90 10.17
N PHE A 60 4.40 -11.22 10.25
CA PHE A 60 4.51 -12.09 9.09
C PHE A 60 3.30 -11.96 8.15
N ALA A 61 2.08 -11.89 8.70
CA ALA A 61 0.87 -11.68 7.91
C ALA A 61 0.92 -10.37 7.11
N MET A 62 1.46 -9.31 7.71
CA MET A 62 1.68 -8.03 7.03
C MET A 62 2.66 -8.20 5.85
N VAL A 63 3.82 -8.83 6.08
CA VAL A 63 4.83 -9.09 5.04
C VAL A 63 4.25 -9.91 3.88
N VAL A 64 3.54 -11.01 4.17
CA VAL A 64 2.92 -11.85 3.14
C VAL A 64 1.85 -11.09 2.35
N THR A 65 1.07 -10.23 3.01
CA THR A 65 0.06 -9.39 2.33
C THR A 65 0.73 -8.44 1.32
N PHE A 66 1.82 -7.77 1.72
CA PHE A 66 2.57 -6.91 0.81
C PHE A 66 3.19 -7.69 -0.35
N ILE A 67 3.79 -8.84 -0.08
CA ILE A 67 4.35 -9.72 -1.12
C ILE A 67 3.23 -10.17 -2.07
N GLY A 68 2.08 -10.60 -1.55
CA GLY A 68 0.94 -11.06 -2.32
C GLY A 68 0.33 -9.98 -3.22
N ILE A 69 0.44 -8.70 -2.84
CA ILE A 69 0.04 -7.57 -3.68
C ILE A 69 1.13 -7.24 -4.71
N VAL A 70 2.40 -7.14 -4.30
CA VAL A 70 3.48 -6.63 -5.15
C VAL A 70 3.93 -7.65 -6.19
N VAL A 71 4.13 -8.92 -5.82
CA VAL A 71 4.65 -9.97 -6.71
C VAL A 71 3.83 -10.13 -8.00
N PRO A 72 2.49 -10.24 -7.99
CA PRO A 72 1.73 -10.38 -9.24
C PRO A 72 1.77 -9.13 -10.13
N LEU A 73 2.16 -7.97 -9.59
CA LEU A 73 2.33 -6.73 -10.37
C LEU A 73 3.67 -6.70 -11.11
N LEU A 74 4.64 -7.56 -10.78
CA LEU A 74 5.97 -7.61 -11.39
C LEU A 74 5.96 -8.42 -12.70
N VAL A 75 5.28 -7.91 -13.71
CA VAL A 75 5.02 -8.65 -14.96
C VAL A 75 6.12 -8.51 -16.03
N THR A 76 7.11 -7.63 -15.83
CA THR A 76 8.18 -7.37 -16.83
C THR A 76 9.58 -7.53 -16.23
N MET A 77 10.56 -7.83 -17.09
CA MET A 77 11.97 -7.91 -16.67
C MET A 77 12.49 -6.61 -16.02
N PRO A 78 12.21 -5.40 -16.53
CA PRO A 78 12.58 -4.16 -15.84
C PRO A 78 11.98 -4.02 -14.44
N MET A 79 10.74 -4.48 -14.22
CA MET A 79 10.11 -4.48 -12.90
C MET A 79 10.80 -5.46 -11.94
N MET A 80 11.14 -6.66 -12.42
CA MET A 80 11.88 -7.64 -11.64
C MET A 80 13.27 -7.13 -11.23
N LEU A 81 14.01 -6.52 -12.18
CA LEU A 81 15.31 -5.91 -11.90
C LEU A 81 15.20 -4.77 -10.88
N CYS A 82 14.18 -3.91 -11.00
CA CYS A 82 13.89 -2.87 -10.03
C CYS A 82 13.70 -3.45 -8.62
N ALA A 83 12.85 -4.46 -8.47
CA ALA A 83 12.55 -5.09 -7.18
C ALA A 83 13.79 -5.77 -6.56
N VAL A 84 14.56 -6.51 -7.35
CA VAL A 84 15.79 -7.20 -6.88
C VAL A 84 16.85 -6.19 -6.45
N VAL A 85 17.09 -5.14 -7.23
CA VAL A 85 18.07 -4.11 -6.88
C VAL A 85 17.62 -3.34 -5.64
N ALA A 86 16.35 -2.96 -5.56
CA ALA A 86 15.84 -2.26 -4.38
C ALA A 86 16.00 -3.10 -3.10
N GLY A 87 15.66 -4.39 -3.16
CA GLY A 87 15.81 -5.31 -2.03
C GLY A 87 17.28 -5.51 -1.63
N THR A 88 18.15 -5.79 -2.60
CA THR A 88 19.59 -6.04 -2.32
C THR A 88 20.29 -4.82 -1.75
N VAL A 89 20.07 -3.63 -2.32
CA VAL A 89 20.66 -2.38 -1.81
C VAL A 89 20.11 -2.05 -0.42
N SER A 90 18.80 -2.23 -0.21
CA SER A 90 18.19 -2.01 1.11
C SER A 90 18.80 -2.91 2.19
N LEU A 91 19.04 -4.19 1.86
CA LEU A 91 19.68 -5.14 2.78
C LEU A 91 21.15 -4.81 3.03
N ALA A 92 21.89 -4.41 2.00
CA ALA A 92 23.29 -4.02 2.12
C ALA A 92 23.47 -2.75 2.96
N LEU A 93 22.46 -1.87 2.96
CA LEU A 93 22.46 -0.57 3.66
C LEU A 93 21.55 -0.55 4.89
N ARG A 94 21.20 -1.72 5.43
CA ARG A 94 20.24 -1.84 6.54
C ARG A 94 20.69 -1.14 7.84
N ASP A 95 22.01 -1.00 8.03
CA ASP A 95 22.59 -0.45 9.25
C ASP A 95 22.59 1.09 9.28
N LEU A 96 22.12 1.76 8.20
CA LEU A 96 21.96 3.21 8.22
C LEU A 96 20.83 3.66 9.17
N PRO A 97 21.03 4.77 9.89
CA PRO A 97 20.00 5.34 10.76
C PRO A 97 18.78 5.80 9.96
N ASN A 98 17.64 5.91 10.65
CA ASN A 98 16.38 6.45 10.10
C ASN A 98 15.86 5.73 8.84
N GLN A 99 16.17 4.44 8.66
CA GLN A 99 15.72 3.64 7.50
C GLN A 99 16.19 4.20 6.15
N LEU A 100 17.32 4.94 6.12
CA LEU A 100 17.87 5.49 4.88
C LEU A 100 18.26 4.40 3.87
N GLY A 101 18.61 3.19 4.33
CA GLY A 101 18.85 2.04 3.46
C GLY A 101 17.67 1.72 2.54
N LEU A 102 16.42 1.82 3.05
CA LEU A 102 15.21 1.62 2.25
C LEU A 102 15.06 2.71 1.18
N MET A 103 15.32 3.97 1.53
CA MET A 103 15.23 5.09 0.61
C MET A 103 16.25 4.97 -0.52
N VAL A 104 17.50 4.65 -0.19
CA VAL A 104 18.57 4.46 -1.18
C VAL A 104 18.28 3.24 -2.05
N GLY A 105 17.80 2.14 -1.46
CA GLY A 105 17.38 0.95 -2.20
C GLY A 105 16.27 1.26 -3.21
N ALA A 106 15.21 1.95 -2.78
CA ALA A 106 14.12 2.34 -3.67
C ALA A 106 14.62 3.20 -4.85
N LEU A 107 15.48 4.19 -4.58
CA LEU A 107 16.08 5.04 -5.63
C LEU A 107 16.93 4.21 -6.60
N ALA A 108 17.81 3.35 -6.09
CA ALA A 108 18.67 2.50 -6.91
C ALA A 108 17.85 1.54 -7.80
N GLY A 109 16.84 0.89 -7.23
CA GLY A 109 15.93 0.01 -7.97
C GLY A 109 15.18 0.76 -9.07
N MET A 110 14.64 1.94 -8.78
CA MET A 110 13.96 2.78 -9.78
C MET A 110 14.89 3.17 -10.93
N LEU A 111 16.13 3.57 -10.63
CA LEU A 111 17.11 3.94 -11.66
C LEU A 111 17.46 2.76 -12.57
N VAL A 112 17.70 1.57 -11.99
CA VAL A 112 17.98 0.36 -12.76
C VAL A 112 16.76 -0.07 -13.58
N GLY A 113 15.57 -0.06 -12.99
CA GLY A 113 14.33 -0.39 -13.69
C GLY A 113 14.07 0.54 -14.88
N LEU A 114 14.30 1.85 -14.69
CA LEU A 114 14.18 2.84 -15.76
C LEU A 114 15.22 2.63 -16.86
N ALA A 115 16.47 2.35 -16.49
CA ALA A 115 17.53 2.06 -17.45
C ALA A 115 17.23 0.79 -18.25
N ALA A 116 16.81 -0.30 -17.58
CA ALA A 116 16.44 -1.55 -18.23
C ALA A 116 15.26 -1.36 -19.19
N ARG A 117 14.25 -0.58 -18.80
CA ARG A 117 13.11 -0.24 -19.66
C ARG A 117 13.48 0.58 -20.89
N ARG A 118 14.57 1.38 -20.83
CA ARG A 118 15.05 2.15 -21.99
C ARG A 118 15.85 1.30 -22.99
N LEU A 119 16.38 0.16 -22.55
CA LEU A 119 17.20 -0.74 -23.35
C LEU A 119 16.40 -1.88 -24.00
N SER A 120 15.17 -2.13 -23.51
CA SER A 120 14.20 -3.08 -24.08
C SER A 120 13.33 -2.44 -25.16
#